data_AF-D2BFR6-F1
#
_entry.id   AF-D2BFR6-F1
#
_cell.length_a   1.000
_cell.length_b   1.000
_cell.length_c   1.000
_cell.angle_alpha   90.00
_cell.angle_beta   90.00
_cell.angle_gamma   90.00
#
_symmetry.space_group_name_H-M   'P 1'
#
loop_
_entity.id
_entity.type
_entity.pdbx_description
1 polymer ?
#
loop_
_entity_poly.entity_id
_entity_poly.type
_entity_poly.pdbx_seq_one_letter_code
_entity_poly.pdbx_strand_id
1 'polypeptide(L)' 'MADLDREAMRAVLERIQRLSDEHWWALDPSCRLMEGDAWVGPTGARFGTQVNADQRELRDLLARAVHSAQSRLASLPGTS' A
#
# COMPACT_ATOMS: atom_id res chain seq x y z
N MET A 1 -22.34 22.25 3.97
CA MET A 1 -22.32 20.82 3.62
C MET A 1 -21.05 20.47 2.84
N ALA A 2 -20.74 21.15 1.73
CA ALA A 2 -19.53 20.89 0.94
C ALA A 2 -18.20 20.88 1.74
N ASP A 3 -18.02 21.80 2.69
CA ASP A 3 -16.83 21.81 3.55
C ASP A 3 -16.77 20.61 4.51
N LEU A 4 -17.93 20.16 4.98
CA LEU A 4 -18.05 18.99 5.87
C LEU A 4 -17.76 17.70 5.09
N ASP A 5 -18.20 17.62 3.83
CA ASP A 5 -17.91 16.50 2.92
C ASP A 5 -16.41 16.44 2.57
N ARG A 6 -15.76 17.60 2.38
CA ARG A 6 -14.31 17.70 2.15
C ARG A 6 -13.51 17.27 3.37
N GLU A 7 -13.89 17.69 4.57
CA GLU A 7 -13.20 17.31 5.81
C GLU A 7 -13.36 15.82 6.10
N ALA A 8 -14.56 15.28 5.94
CA ALA A 8 -14.79 13.84 6.05
C ALA A 8 -13.91 13.04 5.06
N MET A 9 -13.75 13.56 3.84
CA MET A 9 -12.90 12.91 2.83
C MET A 9 -11.41 13.04 3.12
N ARG A 10 -10.98 14.13 3.75
CA ARG A 10 -9.60 14.24 4.27
C ARG A 10 -9.33 13.19 5.35
N ALA A 11 -10.24 13.01 6.31
CA ALA A 11 -10.09 11.99 7.35
C ALA A 11 -10.04 10.56 6.78
N VAL A 12 -10.82 10.27 5.74
CA VAL A 12 -10.75 8.99 5.01
C VAL A 12 -9.39 8.81 4.33
N LEU A 13 -8.89 9.84 3.64
CA LEU A 13 -7.57 9.80 3.00
C LEU A 13 -6.46 9.55 4.04
N GLU A 14 -6.47 10.25 5.17
CA GLU A 14 -5.51 10.06 6.25
C GLU A 14 -5.52 8.63 6.78
N ARG A 15 -6.71 8.03 6.96
CA ARG A 15 -6.84 6.64 7.37
C ARG A 15 -6.26 5.68 6.33
N ILE A 16 -6.53 5.90 5.05
CA ILE A 16 -6.00 5.06 3.95
C ILE A 16 -4.48 5.19 3.88
N GLN A 17 -3.95 6.41 4.03
CA GLN A 17 -2.51 6.64 4.05
C GLN A 17 -1.85 5.90 5.21
N ARG A 18 -2.38 6.02 6.44
CA ARG A 18 -1.84 5.32 7.60
C ARG A 18 -1.82 3.81 7.41
N LEU A 19 -2.93 3.22 6.96
CA LEU A 19 -3.00 1.79 6.67
C LEU A 19 -1.99 1.38 5.57
N SER A 20 -1.79 2.24 4.58
CA SER A 20 -0.81 2.00 3.51
C SER A 20 0.61 2.02 4.06
N ASP A 21 0.94 2.99 4.91
CA ASP A 21 2.27 3.10 5.52
C ASP A 21 2.55 1.92 6.48
N GLU A 22 1.55 1.52 7.27
CA GLU A 22 1.62 0.35 8.17
C GLU A 22 1.88 -0.95 7.40
N HIS A 23 1.22 -1.14 6.25
CA HIS A 23 1.33 -2.37 5.47
C HIS A 23 2.41 -2.34 4.38
N TRP A 24 3.03 -1.20 4.10
CA TRP A 24 4.03 -1.06 3.03
C TRP A 24 5.22 -2.01 3.17
N TRP A 25 5.59 -2.33 4.40
CA TRP A 25 6.73 -3.19 4.76
C TRP A 25 6.32 -4.58 5.26
N ALA A 26 5.05 -4.97 5.14
CA ALA A 26 4.51 -6.19 5.76
C ALA A 26 5.28 -7.47 5.37
N LEU A 27 5.71 -7.60 4.10
CA LEU A 27 6.47 -8.78 3.64
C LEU A 27 7.98 -8.52 3.51
N ASP A 28 8.47 -7.33 3.89
CA ASP A 28 9.89 -6.99 3.80
C ASP A 28 10.80 -7.93 4.62
N PRO A 29 10.44 -8.32 5.85
CA PRO A 29 11.21 -9.32 6.59
C PRO A 29 11.31 -10.66 5.86
N SER A 30 10.21 -11.13 5.26
CA SER A 30 10.19 -12.37 4.49
C SER A 30 11.04 -12.28 3.23
N CYS A 31 11.03 -11.13 2.53
CA CYS A 31 11.89 -10.89 1.39
C CYS A 31 13.37 -10.95 1.79
N ARG A 32 13.78 -10.26 2.87
CA ARG A 32 15.17 -10.25 3.36
C ARG A 32 15.65 -11.62 3.81
N LEU A 33 14.79 -12.41 4.46
CA LEU A 33 15.13 -13.79 4.84
C LEU A 33 15.42 -14.66 3.62
N MET A 34 14.73 -14.42 2.50
CA MET A 34 14.97 -15.14 1.26
C MET A 34 16.25 -14.71 0.53
N GLU A 35 16.70 -13.47 0.71
CA GLU A 35 17.99 -12.97 0.18
C GLU A 35 19.18 -13.53 0.96
N GLY A 36 19.00 -13.88 2.25
CA GLY A 36 20.07 -14.36 3.13
C GLY A 36 20.44 -15.83 2.98
N ASP A 37 20.12 -16.48 1.87
CA ASP A 37 20.32 -17.92 1.61
C ASP A 37 19.73 -18.84 2.71
N ALA A 38 18.81 -18.34 3.54
CA ALA A 38 18.23 -19.11 4.64
C ALA A 38 17.42 -20.32 4.13
N TRP A 39 17.02 -20.31 2.85
CA TRP A 39 16.23 -21.34 2.19
C TRP A 39 16.88 -21.74 0.86
N VAL A 40 17.57 -22.88 0.87
CA VAL A 40 18.27 -23.43 -0.29
C VAL A 40 17.42 -24.42 -1.09
N GLY A 41 17.67 -24.46 -2.41
CA GLY A 41 17.05 -25.40 -3.33
C GLY A 41 15.84 -24.82 -4.11
N PRO A 42 15.29 -25.60 -5.06
CA PRO A 42 14.30 -25.11 -6.02
C PRO A 42 13.00 -24.63 -5.36
N THR A 43 12.59 -25.24 -4.25
CA THR A 43 11.42 -24.82 -3.48
C THR A 43 11.64 -23.46 -2.82
N GLY A 44 12.83 -23.24 -2.24
CA GLY A 44 13.22 -21.94 -1.65
C GLY A 44 13.24 -20.84 -2.71
N ALA A 45 13.87 -21.10 -3.86
CA ALA A 45 13.90 -20.15 -4.98
C ALA A 45 12.49 -19.78 -5.48
N ARG A 46 11.58 -20.76 -5.62
CA ARG A 46 10.19 -20.51 -6.03
C ARG A 46 9.45 -19.68 -4.99
N PHE A 47 9.59 -20.01 -3.70
CA PHE A 47 8.96 -19.26 -2.63
C PHE A 47 9.48 -17.82 -2.56
N GLY A 48 10.79 -17.61 -2.67
CA GLY A 48 11.39 -16.27 -2.73
C GLY A 48 10.87 -15.44 -3.90
N THR A 49 10.73 -16.07 -5.07
CA THR A 49 10.11 -15.42 -6.25
C THR A 49 8.67 -14.99 -5.97
N GLN A 50 7.87 -15.87 -5.35
CA GLN A 50 6.47 -15.59 -5.02
C GLN A 50 6.33 -14.45 -4.00
N VAL A 51 7.06 -14.51 -2.88
CA VAL A 51 7.01 -13.47 -1.83
C VAL A 51 7.41 -12.10 -2.39
N ASN A 52 8.41 -12.05 -3.27
CA ASN A 52 8.79 -10.80 -3.94
C ASN A 52 7.69 -10.28 -4.89
N ALA A 53 6.98 -11.18 -5.58
CA ALA A 53 5.85 -10.79 -6.42
C ALA A 53 4.69 -10.26 -5.57
N ASP A 54 4.33 -10.95 -4.50
CA ASP A 54 3.28 -10.56 -3.56
C ASP A 54 3.58 -9.20 -2.91
N GLN A 55 4.86 -8.94 -2.55
CA GLN A 55 5.28 -7.65 -1.99
C GLN A 55 5.12 -6.50 -3.00
N ARG A 56 5.41 -6.74 -4.28
CA ARG A 56 5.17 -5.74 -5.34
C ARG A 56 3.69 -5.49 -5.55
N GLU A 57 2.89 -6.57 -5.62
CA GLU A 57 1.44 -6.46 -5.79
C GLU A 57 0.78 -5.70 -4.62
N LEU A 58 1.18 -6.01 -3.38
CA LEU A 58 0.72 -5.29 -2.20
C LEU A 58 1.03 -3.79 -2.30
N ARG A 59 2.27 -3.42 -2.62
CA ARG A 59 2.67 -2.01 -2.78
C ARG A 59 1.87 -1.30 -3.87
N ASP A 60 1.64 -1.96 -5.00
CA ASP A 60 0.82 -1.42 -6.08
C ASP A 60 -0.64 -1.20 -5.67
N LEU A 61 -1.23 -2.13 -4.90
CA LEU A 61 -2.59 -2.00 -4.38
C LEU A 61 -2.70 -0.84 -3.39
N LEU A 62 -1.75 -0.72 -2.45
CA LEU A 62 -1.71 0.37 -1.48
C LEU A 62 -1.54 1.74 -2.16
N ALA A 63 -0.60 1.85 -3.11
CA ALA A 63 -0.37 3.07 -3.88
C ALA A 63 -1.63 3.49 -4.67
N ARG A 64 -2.32 2.53 -5.30
CA ARG A 64 -3.59 2.79 -6.01
C ARG A 64 -4.70 3.25 -5.08
N ALA A 65 -4.80 2.68 -3.87
CA ALA A 65 -5.80 3.09 -2.89
C ALA A 65 -5.58 4.55 -2.44
N VAL A 66 -4.34 4.91 -2.11
CA VAL A 66 -3.97 6.29 -1.76
C VAL A 66 -4.24 7.25 -2.92
N HIS A 67 -3.77 6.90 -4.12
CA HIS A 67 -3.96 7.75 -5.30
C HIS A 67 -5.45 7.98 -5.60
N SER A 68 -6.26 6.92 -5.56
CA SER A 68 -7.71 7.00 -5.76
C SER A 68 -8.39 7.94 -4.74
N ALA A 69 -8.00 7.85 -3.47
CA ALA A 69 -8.52 8.73 -2.42
C ALA A 69 -8.09 10.20 -2.62
N GLN A 70 -6.83 10.43 -3.00
CA GLN A 70 -6.32 11.78 -3.32
C GLN A 70 -7.06 12.39 -4.52
N SER A 71 -7.24 11.63 -5.60
CA SER A 71 -7.98 12.09 -6.79
C SER A 71 -9.42 12.43 -6.46
N ARG A 72 -10.09 11.64 -5.60
CA ARG A 72 -11.45 11.94 -5.14
C ARG A 72 -11.51 13.23 -4.34
N LEU A 73 -10.59 13.42 -3.38
CA LEU A 73 -10.52 14.66 -2.59
C LEU A 73 -10.27 15.89 -3.48
N ALA A 74 -9.37 15.78 -4.46
CA ALA A 74 -9.05 16.85 -5.40
C ALA A 74 -10.21 17.20 -6.33
N SER A 75 -11.07 16.23 -6.65
CA SER A 75 -12.26 16.43 -7.49
C SER A 75 -13.43 17.12 -6.76
N LEU A 76 -13.39 17.22 -5.42
CA LEU A 76 -14.42 17.95 -4.69
C LEU A 76 -14.35 19.44 -5.03
N PRO A 77 -15.48 20.10 -5.33
CA PRO A 77 -15.50 21.52 -5.63
C PRO A 77 -14.93 22.34 -4.46
N GLY A 78 -14.08 23.31 -4.77
CA GLY A 78 -13.64 24.32 -3.82
C GLY A 78 -14.76 25.34 -3.65
N THR A 79 -15.20 25.55 -2.41
CA THR A 79 -16.02 26.69 -2.01
C THR A 79 -15.15 27.95 -2.18
N SER A 80 -15.33 28.64 -3.30
CA SER A 80 -14.86 30.01 -3.55
C SER A 80 -15.61 31.02 -2.71
#